data_AF-A0A931VT27-F1
#
_entry.id   AF-A0A931VT27-F1
#
_cell.length_a   1.000
_cell.length_b   1.000
_cell.length_c   1.000
_cell.angle_alpha   90.00
_cell.angle_beta   90.00
_cell.angle_gamma   90.00
#
_symmetry.space_group_name_H-M   'P 1'
#
loop_
_entity.id
_entity.type
_entity.pdbx_description
1 polymer ?
#
loop_
_entity_poly.entity_id
_entity_poly.type
_entity_poly.pdbx_seq_one_letter_code
_entity_poly.pdbx_strand_id
1 'polypeptide(L)'
;MFEPRKEIETLSPSIGRVSRFYRSLNMPEVALPGQPVEEAKGYICVLAEDEGFSVLLVVDYQASRQSVFFGHDGDPVPQGRVEAAVLEGLEFFEELGFILEECELDAKGGPPAWLRDLPFFSPSRQAAAPARDPKSVEKPAAAGAGAGEGIDRPERVGRKGGKASPPPSRKSAPRPATFEDEALGLLEAAVEEVDISPEREDAAAARLLAAL
;
A
#
# COMPACT_ATOMS: atom_id res chain seq x y z
N MET A 1 2.11 -8.01 9.19
CA MET A 1 3.17 -6.97 9.28
C MET A 1 4.00 -6.94 8.00
N PHE A 2 4.44 -5.75 7.60
CA PHE A 2 5.26 -5.55 6.40
C PHE A 2 6.74 -5.42 6.74
N GLU A 3 7.57 -6.17 6.01
CA GLU A 3 9.02 -6.19 6.18
C GLU A 3 9.74 -5.77 4.89
N PRO A 4 10.85 -5.01 4.98
CA PRO A 4 11.64 -4.64 3.80
C PRO A 4 12.17 -5.89 3.07
N ARG A 5 11.93 -5.97 1.75
CA ARG A 5 12.42 -7.04 0.87
C ARG A 5 13.57 -6.50 0.03
N LYS A 6 14.81 -6.79 0.43
CA LYS A 6 16.01 -6.31 -0.27
C LYS A 6 16.33 -7.15 -1.50
N GLU A 7 15.74 -8.32 -1.59
CA GLU A 7 15.92 -9.29 -2.67
C GLU A 7 15.13 -8.89 -3.92
N ILE A 8 14.13 -8.03 -3.76
CA ILE A 8 13.27 -7.54 -4.85
C ILE A 8 13.84 -6.21 -5.33
N GLU A 9 14.47 -6.22 -6.50
CA GLU A 9 14.85 -4.99 -7.19
C GLU A 9 13.77 -4.57 -8.18
N THR A 10 13.12 -5.55 -8.83
CA THR A 10 12.07 -5.34 -9.82
C THR A 10 10.96 -6.36 -9.65
N LEU A 11 9.73 -5.92 -9.88
CA LEU A 11 8.58 -6.81 -9.99
C LEU A 11 8.59 -7.38 -11.42
N SER A 12 9.36 -8.44 -11.59
CA SER A 12 9.33 -9.25 -12.81
C SER A 12 8.21 -10.30 -12.91
N PRO A 13 7.35 -10.62 -11.89
CA PRO A 13 6.22 -11.50 -12.17
C PRO A 13 5.26 -10.82 -13.15
N SER A 14 4.65 -11.64 -14.01
CA SER A 14 3.82 -11.20 -15.12
C SER A 14 2.79 -10.21 -14.63
N ILE A 15 2.81 -8.99 -15.17
CA ILE A 15 1.85 -7.92 -14.89
C ILE A 15 0.39 -8.43 -14.96
N GLY A 16 0.14 -9.52 -15.70
CA GLY A 16 -1.15 -10.23 -15.72
C GLY A 16 -1.59 -10.92 -14.41
N ARG A 17 -0.72 -10.99 -13.38
CA ARG A 17 -1.05 -11.50 -12.03
C ARG A 17 -1.50 -10.39 -11.08
N VAL A 18 -1.44 -9.12 -11.47
CA VAL A 18 -1.89 -8.03 -10.60
C VAL A 18 -3.42 -8.08 -10.49
N SER A 19 -3.92 -8.44 -9.30
CA SER A 19 -5.35 -8.55 -9.01
C SER A 19 -5.93 -7.24 -8.48
N ARG A 20 -5.16 -6.48 -7.70
CA ARG A 20 -5.51 -5.14 -7.21
C ARG A 20 -4.30 -4.24 -7.17
N PHE A 21 -4.55 -2.95 -7.31
CA PHE A 21 -3.51 -1.94 -7.31
C PHE A 21 -4.00 -0.67 -6.62
N TYR A 22 -3.21 -0.15 -5.69
CA TYR A 22 -3.44 1.15 -5.07
C TYR A 22 -2.28 2.08 -5.39
N ARG A 23 -2.58 3.36 -5.56
CA ARG A 23 -1.61 4.40 -5.90
C ARG A 23 -1.78 5.62 -5.01
N SER A 24 -0.67 6.24 -4.60
CA SER A 24 -0.74 7.51 -3.89
C SER A 24 -1.24 8.66 -4.77
N LEU A 25 -2.11 9.48 -4.18
CA LEU A 25 -2.62 10.74 -4.73
C LEU A 25 -1.68 11.91 -4.45
N ASN A 26 -0.91 11.81 -3.37
CA ASN A 26 0.09 12.78 -2.96
C ASN A 26 1.51 12.21 -3.04
N MET A 27 2.50 13.07 -2.79
CA MET A 27 3.92 12.75 -2.78
C MET A 27 4.59 13.34 -1.53
N PRO A 28 4.39 12.76 -0.34
CA PRO A 28 5.03 13.25 0.88
C PRO A 28 6.57 13.06 0.81
N GLU A 29 7.30 13.85 1.59
CA GLU A 29 8.72 13.59 1.86
C GLU A 29 8.85 12.45 2.85
N VAL A 30 9.56 11.38 2.47
CA VAL A 30 9.68 10.16 3.28
C VAL A 30 11.14 9.90 3.65
N ALA A 31 11.38 9.54 4.90
CA ALA A 31 12.69 9.20 5.44
C ALA A 31 12.75 7.73 5.88
N LEU A 32 12.96 6.80 4.94
CA LEU A 32 13.15 5.39 5.28
C LEU A 32 14.59 5.13 5.74
N PRO A 33 14.83 4.13 6.63
CA PRO A 33 16.17 3.77 7.06
C PRO A 33 17.10 3.44 5.87
N GLY A 34 18.22 4.16 5.79
CA GLY A 34 19.21 3.97 4.72
C GLY A 34 18.87 4.65 3.39
N GLN A 35 17.74 5.36 3.31
CA GLN A 35 17.33 6.13 2.13
C GLN A 35 17.46 7.64 2.38
N PRO A 36 17.68 8.45 1.33
CA PRO A 36 17.59 9.90 1.46
C PRO A 36 16.17 10.35 1.81
N VAL A 37 16.06 11.52 2.45
CA VAL A 37 14.76 12.19 2.61
C VAL A 37 14.43 12.88 1.29
N GLU A 38 13.37 12.43 0.63
CA GLU A 38 12.90 13.02 -0.63
C GLU A 38 11.42 12.69 -0.86
N GLU A 39 10.78 13.39 -1.81
CA GLU A 39 9.41 13.09 -2.24
C GLU A 39 9.32 11.69 -2.85
N ALA A 40 8.31 10.94 -2.42
CA ALA A 40 8.09 9.57 -2.88
C ALA A 40 6.64 9.35 -3.34
N LYS A 41 6.44 8.32 -4.17
CA LYS A 41 5.12 7.77 -4.51
C LYS A 41 4.93 6.42 -3.82
N GLY A 42 3.73 6.20 -3.30
CA GLY A 42 3.35 4.97 -2.63
C GLY A 42 2.48 4.10 -3.53
N TYR A 43 2.71 2.79 -3.50
CA TYR A 43 1.91 1.82 -4.24
C TYR A 43 1.65 0.57 -3.40
N ILE A 44 0.46 0.00 -3.53
CA ILE A 44 0.15 -1.36 -3.02
C ILE A 44 -0.18 -2.23 -4.23
N CYS A 45 0.52 -3.34 -4.36
CA CYS A 45 0.27 -4.35 -5.39
C CYS A 45 -0.22 -5.62 -4.72
N VAL A 46 -1.38 -6.12 -5.13
CA VAL A 46 -1.82 -7.47 -4.80
C VAL A 46 -1.61 -8.34 -6.03
N LEU A 47 -0.76 -9.35 -5.89
CA LEU A 47 -0.40 -10.28 -6.95
C LEU A 47 -1.06 -11.63 -6.67
N ALA A 48 -1.77 -12.19 -7.63
CA ALA A 48 -2.26 -13.56 -7.57
C ALA A 48 -1.10 -14.53 -7.78
N GLU A 49 -0.92 -15.45 -6.85
CA GLU A 49 0.05 -16.54 -6.89
C GLU A 49 -0.66 -17.89 -6.90
N ASP A 50 0.08 -18.97 -7.17
CA ASP A 50 -0.53 -20.30 -7.33
C ASP A 50 -1.20 -20.81 -6.03
N GLU A 51 -0.71 -20.38 -4.86
CA GLU A 51 -1.18 -20.81 -3.53
C GLU A 51 -1.88 -19.68 -2.73
N GLY A 52 -2.13 -18.52 -3.33
CA GLY A 52 -2.74 -17.39 -2.63
C GLY A 52 -2.42 -16.05 -3.27
N PHE A 53 -2.08 -15.05 -2.45
CA PHE A 53 -1.81 -13.71 -2.91
C PHE A 53 -0.56 -13.14 -2.24
N SER A 54 0.27 -12.47 -3.03
CA SER A 54 1.38 -11.68 -2.51
C SER A 54 0.96 -10.22 -2.40
N VAL A 55 1.10 -9.63 -1.21
CA VAL A 55 0.79 -8.21 -0.97
C VAL A 55 2.10 -7.46 -0.79
N LEU A 56 2.39 -6.56 -1.73
CA LEU A 56 3.64 -5.80 -1.80
C LEU A 56 3.37 -4.30 -1.71
N LEU A 57 4.11 -3.63 -0.85
CA LEU A 57 4.15 -2.17 -0.78
C LEU A 57 5.40 -1.69 -1.52
N VAL A 58 5.26 -0.62 -2.29
CA VAL A 58 6.38 0.00 -3.01
C VAL A 58 6.43 1.49 -2.71
N VAL A 59 7.59 1.94 -2.23
CA VAL A 59 7.92 3.37 -2.06
C VAL A 59 8.89 3.74 -3.17
N ASP A 60 8.43 4.53 -4.14
CA ASP A 60 9.21 4.99 -5.29
C ASP A 60 9.67 6.43 -5.11
N TYR A 61 10.97 6.58 -4.87
CA TYR A 61 11.60 7.86 -4.64
C TYR A 61 11.88 8.60 -5.95
N GLN A 62 11.33 9.82 -6.08
CA GLN A 62 11.27 10.48 -7.38
C GLN A 62 12.61 11.04 -7.87
N ALA A 63 13.43 11.61 -6.97
CA ALA A 63 14.70 12.22 -7.38
C ALA A 63 15.83 11.18 -7.52
N SER A 64 15.96 10.24 -6.58
CA SER A 64 16.92 9.13 -6.69
C SER A 64 16.55 8.07 -7.73
N ARG A 65 15.26 7.96 -8.09
CA ARG A 65 14.69 6.88 -8.94
C ARG A 65 14.93 5.50 -8.36
N GLN A 66 14.91 5.39 -7.03
CA GLN A 66 15.04 4.13 -6.30
C GLN A 66 13.68 3.70 -5.76
N SER A 67 13.41 2.40 -5.79
CA SER A 67 12.19 1.83 -5.21
C SER A 67 12.57 0.95 -4.03
N VAL A 68 11.83 1.06 -2.93
CA VAL A 68 11.95 0.18 -1.76
C VAL A 68 10.69 -0.66 -1.67
N PHE A 69 10.89 -1.97 -1.53
CA PHE A 69 9.81 -2.95 -1.48
C PHE A 69 9.62 -3.44 -0.05
N PHE A 70 8.36 -3.59 0.34
CA PHE A 70 7.97 -4.26 1.57
C PHE A 70 7.00 -5.38 1.23
N GLY A 71 7.22 -6.56 1.80
CA GLY A 71 6.33 -7.70 1.64
C GLY A 71 5.66 -8.03 2.95
N HIS A 72 4.42 -8.51 2.87
CA HIS A 72 3.71 -9.02 4.03
C HIS A 72 4.43 -10.26 4.61
N ASP A 73 4.45 -10.42 5.93
CA ASP A 73 5.12 -11.50 6.66
C ASP A 73 4.55 -12.90 6.33
N GLY A 74 3.23 -12.98 6.17
CA GLY A 74 2.49 -14.19 5.82
C GLY A 74 2.35 -14.44 4.33
N ASP A 75 3.33 -14.05 3.52
CA ASP A 75 3.34 -14.26 2.07
C ASP A 75 3.67 -15.73 1.71
N PRO A 76 2.86 -16.47 0.93
CA PRO A 76 1.59 -16.03 0.29
C PRO A 76 0.42 -15.94 1.27
N VAL A 77 -0.35 -14.85 1.15
CA VAL A 77 -1.54 -14.54 1.95
C VAL A 77 -2.76 -15.34 1.43
N PRO A 78 -3.45 -16.11 2.26
CA PRO A 78 -4.68 -16.81 1.86
C PRO A 78 -5.80 -15.84 1.48
N GLN A 79 -6.66 -16.21 0.53
CA GLN A 79 -7.75 -15.36 0.01
C GLN A 79 -8.58 -14.68 1.11
N GLY A 80 -8.99 -15.43 2.14
CA GLY A 80 -9.79 -14.91 3.26
C GLY A 80 -9.08 -13.90 4.16
N ARG A 81 -7.78 -13.67 3.98
CA ARG A 81 -6.97 -12.70 4.74
C ARG A 81 -6.40 -11.56 3.89
N VAL A 82 -6.64 -11.56 2.58
CA VAL A 82 -6.09 -10.53 1.67
C VAL A 82 -6.58 -9.14 2.05
N GLU A 83 -7.87 -8.97 2.34
CA GLU A 83 -8.41 -7.66 2.75
C GLU A 83 -7.74 -7.12 4.01
N ALA A 84 -7.49 -7.99 4.99
CA ALA A 84 -6.81 -7.59 6.23
C ALA A 84 -5.37 -7.16 5.95
N ALA A 85 -4.64 -7.89 5.09
CA ALA A 85 -3.29 -7.53 4.69
C ALA A 85 -3.25 -6.23 3.87
N VAL A 86 -4.25 -5.96 3.03
CA VAL A 86 -4.38 -4.70 2.29
C VAL A 86 -4.67 -3.53 3.23
N LEU A 87 -5.58 -3.70 4.20
CA LEU A 87 -5.86 -2.68 5.22
C LEU A 87 -4.61 -2.35 6.05
N GLU A 88 -3.85 -3.35 6.49
CA GLU A 88 -2.58 -3.13 7.17
C GLU A 88 -1.59 -2.35 6.28
N GLY A 89 -1.57 -2.62 4.97
CA GLY A 89 -0.74 -1.88 4.02
C GLY A 89 -1.16 -0.43 3.84
N LEU A 90 -2.47 -0.16 3.85
CA LEU A 90 -3.02 1.19 3.81
C LEU A 90 -2.67 1.97 5.09
N GLU A 91 -2.83 1.36 6.26
CA GLU A 91 -2.45 1.94 7.55
C GLU A 91 -0.96 2.28 7.59
N PHE A 92 -0.09 1.36 7.12
CA PHE A 92 1.35 1.60 7.01
C PHE A 92 1.67 2.84 6.16
N PHE A 93 1.01 2.99 5.02
CA PHE A 93 1.22 4.15 4.15
C PHE A 93 0.63 5.45 4.72
N GLU A 94 -0.49 5.38 5.42
CA GLU A 94 -1.09 6.53 6.11
C GLU A 94 -0.16 7.08 7.20
N GLU A 95 0.50 6.20 7.96
CA GLU A 95 1.52 6.59 8.95
C GLU A 95 2.71 7.33 8.33
N LEU A 96 3.05 7.01 7.08
CA LEU A 96 4.07 7.71 6.29
C LEU A 96 3.54 8.99 5.62
N GLY A 97 2.25 9.32 5.78
CA GLY A 97 1.62 10.51 5.23
C GLY A 97 1.09 10.38 3.81
N PHE A 98 0.99 9.17 3.27
CA PHE A 98 0.40 8.93 1.95
C PHE A 98 -1.12 8.85 2.03
N ILE A 99 -1.77 9.25 0.93
CA ILE A 99 -3.19 9.05 0.68
C ILE A 99 -3.28 8.19 -0.56
N LEU A 100 -3.83 6.99 -0.46
CA LEU A 100 -3.94 6.05 -1.58
C LEU A 100 -5.37 5.95 -2.11
N GLU A 101 -5.47 5.75 -3.42
CA GLU A 101 -6.70 5.37 -4.10
C GLU A 101 -6.54 3.98 -4.73
N GLU A 102 -7.61 3.20 -4.76
CA GLU A 102 -7.66 1.98 -5.56
C GLU A 102 -7.77 2.34 -7.04
N CYS A 103 -6.92 1.72 -7.86
CA CYS A 103 -6.96 1.87 -9.29
C CYS A 103 -7.75 0.73 -9.91
N GLU A 104 -8.73 1.06 -10.75
CA GLU A 104 -9.48 0.05 -11.50
C GLU A 104 -8.56 -0.66 -12.51
N LEU A 105 -8.50 -1.99 -12.40
CA LEU A 105 -7.85 -2.86 -13.38
C LEU A 105 -8.95 -3.47 -14.26
N ASP A 106 -8.92 -3.20 -15.56
CA ASP A 106 -9.92 -3.75 -16.48
C ASP A 106 -9.75 -5.27 -16.60
N ALA A 107 -10.72 -6.00 -16.04
CA ALA A 107 -10.75 -7.47 -16.04
C ALA A 107 -10.78 -8.09 -17.44
N LYS A 108 -11.18 -7.34 -18.48
CA LYS A 108 -11.33 -7.86 -19.86
C LYS A 108 -10.17 -7.47 -20.78
N GLY A 109 -9.44 -6.41 -20.46
CA GLY A 109 -8.38 -5.84 -21.31
C GLY A 109 -6.96 -6.25 -20.93
N GLY A 110 -6.79 -6.97 -19.83
CA GLY A 110 -5.49 -7.17 -19.21
C GLY A 110 -5.00 -5.90 -18.49
N PRO A 111 -3.77 -5.91 -17.95
CA PRO A 111 -3.27 -4.79 -17.18
C PRO A 111 -3.17 -3.52 -18.02
N PRO A 112 -3.60 -2.37 -17.49
CA PRO A 112 -3.61 -1.12 -18.24
C PRO A 112 -2.19 -0.69 -18.59
N ALA A 113 -2.03 0.03 -19.71
CA ALA A 113 -0.71 0.43 -20.22
C ALA A 113 0.12 1.21 -19.18
N TRP A 114 -0.53 2.08 -18.39
CA TRP A 114 0.14 2.88 -17.36
C TRP A 114 0.79 2.04 -16.26
N LEU A 115 0.30 0.82 -16.02
CA LEU A 115 0.88 -0.09 -15.01
C LEU A 115 2.26 -0.58 -15.47
N ARG A 116 2.45 -0.76 -16.79
CA ARG A 116 3.73 -1.21 -17.38
C ARG A 116 4.80 -0.12 -17.33
N ASP A 117 4.37 1.13 -17.36
CA ASP A 117 5.25 2.30 -17.34
C ASP A 117 5.80 2.61 -15.94
N LEU A 118 5.35 1.91 -14.91
CA LEU A 118 5.84 2.10 -13.55
C LEU A 118 7.30 1.63 -13.42
N PRO A 119 8.10 2.33 -12.61
CA PRO A 119 9.55 2.11 -12.53
C PRO A 119 9.94 0.71 -12.07
N PHE A 120 9.11 0.07 -11.25
CA PHE A 120 9.37 -1.26 -10.69
C PHE A 120 8.88 -2.42 -11.57
N PHE A 121 8.10 -2.17 -12.62
CA PHE A 121 7.77 -3.17 -13.65
C PHE A 121 8.73 -3.11 -14.86
N SER A 122 9.48 -2.01 -14.99
CA SER A 122 10.37 -1.75 -16.12
C SER A 122 11.84 -1.67 -15.65
N PRO A 123 12.60 -2.79 -15.68
CA PRO A 123 13.99 -2.84 -15.20
C PRO A 123 14.91 -1.80 -15.86
N SER A 124 14.60 -1.40 -17.09
CA SER A 124 15.36 -0.41 -17.87
C SER A 124 15.51 0.96 -17.19
N ARG A 125 14.65 1.30 -16.21
CA ARG A 125 14.65 2.63 -15.57
C ARG A 125 15.58 2.74 -14.35
N GLN A 126 15.80 1.64 -13.61
CA GLN A 126 16.62 1.66 -12.39
C GLN A 126 18.13 1.76 -12.68
N ALA A 127 18.60 1.24 -13.82
CA ALA A 127 20.03 1.19 -14.15
C ALA A 127 20.69 2.57 -14.40
N ALA A 128 19.91 3.65 -14.49
CA ALA A 128 20.41 4.98 -14.87
C ALA A 128 20.45 5.99 -13.72
N ALA A 129 20.39 5.54 -12.47
CA ALA A 129 20.60 6.44 -11.34
C ALA A 129 22.02 7.07 -11.46
N PRO A 130 22.14 8.40 -11.54
CA PRO A 130 23.45 9.03 -11.66
C PRO A 130 24.24 8.70 -10.39
N ALA A 131 25.43 8.10 -10.57
CA ALA A 131 26.37 7.89 -9.48
C ALA A 131 26.57 9.24 -8.78
N ARG A 132 26.03 9.38 -7.57
CA ARG A 132 26.22 10.59 -6.78
C ARG A 132 27.72 10.72 -6.52
N ASP A 133 28.37 11.67 -7.17
CA ASP A 133 29.76 12.02 -6.87
C ASP A 133 29.85 12.42 -5.39
N PRO A 134 30.55 11.66 -4.53
CA PRO A 134 30.58 11.92 -3.09
C PRO A 134 31.46 13.12 -2.71
N LYS A 135 31.68 14.09 -3.61
CA LYS A 135 32.72 15.12 -3.49
C LYS A 135 32.29 16.56 -3.20
N SER A 136 31.02 16.83 -2.93
CA SER A 136 30.58 18.14 -2.42
C SER A 136 30.11 18.05 -0.98
N VAL A 137 31.01 17.65 -0.08
CA VAL A 137 30.92 18.11 1.31
C VAL A 137 31.49 19.52 1.33
N GLU A 138 30.59 20.49 1.22
CA GLU A 138 30.88 21.90 1.42
C GLU A 138 31.45 22.06 2.84
N LYS A 139 32.74 22.36 2.87
CA LYS A 139 33.52 22.67 4.06
C LYS A 139 32.76 23.71 4.91
N PRO A 140 32.32 23.39 6.15
CA PRO A 140 31.71 24.39 6.99
C PRO A 140 32.73 25.48 7.29
N ALA A 141 32.45 26.67 6.79
CA ALA A 141 33.21 27.88 7.08
C ALA A 141 33.08 28.17 8.58
N ALA A 142 34.13 27.83 9.32
CA ALA A 142 34.38 28.35 10.64
C ALA A 142 34.67 29.86 10.53
N ALA A 143 33.71 30.71 10.91
CA ALA A 143 33.96 32.07 11.37
C ALA A 143 32.68 32.66 11.99
N GLY A 144 32.72 33.00 13.28
CA GLY A 144 31.67 33.81 13.90
C GLY A 144 31.47 33.62 15.39
N ALA A 145 32.54 33.73 16.18
CA ALA A 145 32.41 34.00 17.61
C ALA A 145 31.77 35.39 17.79
N GLY A 146 30.51 35.43 18.21
CA GLY A 146 29.80 36.63 18.62
C GLY A 146 29.15 36.39 19.97
N ALA A 147 29.84 36.78 21.03
CA ALA A 147 29.28 36.90 22.36
C ALA A 147 28.15 37.94 22.32
N GLY A 148 26.93 37.50 22.60
CA GLY A 148 25.73 38.33 22.73
C GLY A 148 25.06 38.03 24.06
N GLU A 149 25.44 38.82 25.05
CA GLU A 149 24.99 38.85 26.42
C GLU A 149 23.55 39.40 26.51
N GLY A 150 22.70 38.76 27.33
CA GLY A 150 21.49 39.35 27.90
C GLY A 150 20.29 39.50 26.96
N ILE A 151 19.16 38.92 27.34
CA ILE A 151 17.92 39.68 27.62
C ILE A 151 16.97 38.79 28.43
N ASP A 152 16.52 39.43 29.50
CA ASP A 152 15.54 39.08 30.50
C ASP A 152 14.46 38.05 30.16
N ARG A 153 14.33 37.15 31.13
CA ARG A 153 13.15 36.39 31.52
C ARG A 153 12.04 37.34 31.99
N PRO A 154 10.88 37.43 31.32
CA PRO A 154 9.68 37.94 31.95
C PRO A 154 8.94 36.80 32.66
N GLU A 155 9.04 36.79 33.99
CA GLU A 155 7.96 36.33 34.85
C GLU A 155 6.68 37.08 34.48
N ARG A 156 5.61 36.37 34.08
CA ARG A 156 4.26 36.92 34.23
C ARG A 156 3.15 35.86 34.32
N VAL A 157 2.73 35.71 35.58
CA VAL A 157 1.34 35.86 36.05
C VAL A 157 0.33 34.82 35.57
N GLY A 158 -0.15 34.07 36.56
CA GLY A 158 -1.23 33.10 36.44
C GLY A 158 -2.52 33.69 35.87
N ARG A 159 -3.18 32.86 35.06
CA ARG A 159 -4.59 33.03 34.74
C ARG A 159 -5.42 32.09 35.61
N LYS A 160 -6.22 32.73 36.46
CA LYS A 160 -7.30 32.15 37.27
C LYS A 160 -8.29 31.41 36.39
N GLY A 161 -8.88 30.38 36.99
CA GLY A 161 -9.83 29.45 36.38
C GLY A 161 -11.04 30.13 35.74
N GLY A 162 -11.31 29.74 34.50
CA GLY A 162 -12.62 29.84 33.88
C GLY A 162 -13.39 28.55 34.19
N LYS A 163 -14.52 28.68 34.87
CA LYS A 163 -15.51 27.60 35.02
C LYS A 163 -15.91 27.11 33.63
N ALA A 164 -15.73 25.81 33.37
CA ALA A 164 -16.28 25.15 32.20
C ALA A 164 -17.81 25.19 32.27
N SER A 165 -18.43 25.82 31.28
CA SER A 165 -19.86 25.70 31.06
C SER A 165 -20.20 24.26 30.66
N PRO A 166 -21.29 23.67 31.19
CA PRO A 166 -21.73 22.35 30.78
C PRO A 166 -22.17 22.35 29.31
N PRO A 167 -21.88 21.29 28.54
CA PRO A 167 -22.36 21.16 27.18
C PRO A 167 -23.90 21.05 27.15
N PRO A 168 -24.58 21.62 26.13
CA PRO A 168 -26.01 21.48 25.98
C PRO A 168 -26.36 20.01 25.71
N SER A 169 -27.29 19.47 26.49
CA SER A 169 -27.88 18.15 26.32
C SER A 169 -28.39 17.99 24.88
N ARG A 170 -27.65 17.25 24.05
CA ARG A 170 -28.14 16.83 22.73
C ARG A 170 -29.27 15.84 22.94
N LYS A 171 -30.49 16.25 22.58
CA LYS A 171 -31.62 15.35 22.39
C LYS A 171 -31.21 14.27 21.40
N SER A 172 -31.26 13.03 21.85
CA SER A 172 -31.05 11.83 21.05
C SER A 172 -32.00 11.86 19.85
N ALA A 173 -31.44 11.98 18.65
CA ALA A 173 -32.21 11.76 17.43
C ALA A 173 -32.61 10.27 17.38
N PRO A 174 -33.81 9.94 16.85
CA PRO A 174 -34.21 8.56 16.63
C PRO A 174 -33.21 7.88 15.69
N ARG A 175 -32.75 6.68 16.09
CA ARG A 175 -31.89 5.85 15.26
C ARG A 175 -32.62 5.54 13.94
N PRO A 176 -32.02 5.78 12.76
CA PRO A 176 -32.55 5.24 11.53
C PRO A 176 -32.51 3.70 11.62
N ALA A 177 -33.57 3.07 11.14
CA ALA A 177 -33.69 1.62 11.09
C ALA A 177 -32.46 1.03 10.36
N THR A 178 -31.79 0.10 11.02
CA THR A 178 -30.70 -0.70 10.46
C THR A 178 -31.24 -1.53 9.31
N PHE A 179 -30.63 -1.34 8.13
CA PHE A 179 -30.92 -2.01 6.86
C PHE A 179 -30.28 -3.41 6.80
N GLU A 180 -30.25 -4.13 7.92
CA GLU A 180 -29.46 -5.37 8.05
C GLU A 180 -30.32 -6.64 8.04
N ASP A 181 -31.65 -6.55 7.94
CA ASP A 181 -32.54 -7.73 8.01
C ASP A 181 -33.05 -8.25 6.65
N GLU A 182 -32.72 -7.61 5.52
CA GLU A 182 -33.23 -8.04 4.18
C GLU A 182 -32.18 -8.67 3.25
N ALA A 183 -30.88 -8.62 3.60
CA ALA A 183 -29.82 -9.12 2.73
C ALA A 183 -29.50 -10.63 2.89
N LEU A 184 -29.97 -11.27 3.97
CA LEU A 184 -29.73 -12.70 4.21
C LEU A 184 -30.75 -13.63 3.52
N GLY A 185 -31.84 -13.11 2.94
CA GLY A 185 -32.86 -13.92 2.27
C GLY A 185 -32.58 -14.27 0.80
N LEU A 186 -31.52 -13.72 0.19
CA LEU A 186 -31.27 -13.86 -1.26
C LEU A 186 -30.06 -14.74 -1.62
N LEU A 187 -29.25 -15.17 -0.64
CA LEU A 187 -28.09 -16.03 -0.90
C LEU A 187 -28.35 -17.53 -0.71
N GLU A 188 -29.47 -17.94 -0.11
CA GLU A 188 -29.83 -19.37 0.01
C GLU A 188 -30.48 -19.95 -1.26
N ALA A 189 -30.89 -19.13 -2.22
CA ALA A 189 -31.57 -19.60 -3.44
C ALA A 189 -30.63 -19.92 -4.63
N ALA A 190 -29.31 -19.77 -4.48
CA ALA A 190 -28.34 -19.93 -5.58
C ALA A 190 -27.40 -21.14 -5.43
N VAL A 191 -27.63 -22.04 -4.47
CA VAL A 191 -26.77 -23.22 -4.21
C VAL A 191 -27.44 -24.55 -4.61
N GLU A 192 -28.71 -24.53 -5.04
CA GLU A 192 -29.29 -25.68 -5.76
C GLU A 192 -29.08 -25.51 -7.27
N GLU A 193 -28.60 -26.57 -7.93
CA GLU A 193 -28.31 -26.71 -9.38
C GLU A 193 -26.87 -26.54 -9.87
N VAL A 194 -25.86 -26.91 -9.07
CA VAL A 194 -24.63 -27.47 -9.66
C VAL A 194 -24.75 -28.99 -9.67
N ASP A 195 -25.32 -29.52 -10.77
CA ASP A 195 -25.31 -30.94 -11.11
C ASP A 195 -23.87 -31.36 -11.42
N ILE A 196 -23.14 -31.79 -10.39
CA ILE A 196 -21.84 -32.45 -10.52
C ILE A 196 -22.10 -33.90 -10.92
N SER A 197 -22.52 -34.10 -12.16
CA SER A 197 -22.63 -35.45 -12.75
C SER A 197 -21.21 -36.02 -12.96
N PRO A 198 -20.85 -37.15 -12.31
CA PRO A 198 -19.50 -37.72 -12.34
C PRO A 198 -19.10 -38.40 -13.67
N GLU A 199 -19.96 -38.39 -14.69
CA GLU A 199 -19.71 -39.14 -15.95
C GLU A 199 -18.65 -38.52 -16.88
N ARG A 200 -18.07 -37.35 -16.54
CA ARG A 200 -17.07 -36.69 -17.40
C ARG A 200 -15.62 -37.06 -17.13
N GLU A 201 -15.27 -37.65 -15.98
CA GLU A 201 -13.89 -38.02 -15.70
C GLU A 201 -13.43 -39.28 -16.45
N ASP A 202 -14.32 -40.23 -16.73
CA ASP A 202 -13.94 -41.47 -17.46
C ASP A 202 -13.62 -41.23 -18.94
N ALA A 203 -14.17 -40.18 -19.56
CA ALA A 203 -13.92 -39.87 -20.97
C ALA A 203 -12.51 -39.30 -21.23
N ALA A 204 -11.90 -38.67 -20.23
CA ALA A 204 -10.55 -38.09 -20.35
C ALA A 204 -9.46 -39.18 -20.22
N ALA A 205 -9.64 -40.12 -19.30
CA ALA A 205 -8.70 -41.24 -19.11
C ALA A 205 -8.66 -42.17 -20.34
N ALA A 206 -9.81 -42.42 -20.98
CA ALA A 206 -9.87 -43.26 -22.18
C ALA A 206 -9.14 -42.65 -23.39
N ARG A 207 -9.07 -41.32 -23.52
CA ARG A 207 -8.35 -40.65 -24.61
C ARG A 207 -6.84 -40.69 -24.46
N LEU A 208 -6.34 -40.77 -23.23
CA LEU A 208 -4.90 -40.81 -22.95
C LEU A 208 -4.32 -42.21 -23.17
N LEU A 209 -5.11 -43.26 -22.94
CA LEU A 209 -4.74 -44.65 -23.23
C LEU A 209 -4.79 -45.01 -24.72
N ALA A 210 -5.62 -44.34 -25.53
CA ALA A 210 -5.69 -44.57 -26.98
C ALA A 210 -4.54 -43.90 -27.79
N ALA A 211 -3.72 -43.08 -27.13
CA ALA A 211 -2.61 -42.35 -27.74
C ALA A 211 -1.22 -42.98 -27.47
N LEU A 212 -1.18 -44.12 -26.79
CA LEU A 212 0.01 -44.96 -26.56
C LEU A 212 -0.06 -46.23 -27.43
#